data_AF-A0A355HBE0-F1
#
_entry.id   AF-A0A355HBE0-F1
#
_cell.length_a   1.000
_cell.length_b   1.000
_cell.length_c   1.000
_cell.angle_alpha   90.00
_cell.angle_beta   90.00
_cell.angle_gamma   90.00
#
_symmetry.space_group_name_H-M   'P 1'
#
loop_
_entity.id
_entity.type
_entity.pdbx_description
1 polymer ?
#
loop_
_entity_poly.entity_id
_entity_poly.type
_entity_poly.pdbx_seq_one_letter_code
_entity_poly.pdbx_strand_id
1 'polypeptide(L)' 'SNPIGAIWAGAMMLQHLGYNNAHDMIMNAIETVLRSGMELTPDMGGKGNTEDLGKAIAAEI' A
#
# COMPACT_ATOMS: atom_id res chain seq x y z
N SER A 1 -7.10 -2.41 11.12
CA SER A 1 -5.98 -3.31 10.78
C SER A 1 -5.23 -2.69 9.62
N ASN A 2 -3.92 -2.83 9.56
CA ASN A 2 -3.16 -2.25 8.46
C ASN A 2 -3.20 -3.19 7.22
N PRO A 3 -3.71 -2.73 6.06
CA PRO A 3 -3.76 -3.53 4.83
C PRO A 3 -2.39 -3.66 4.13
N ILE A 4 -1.40 -2.84 4.49
CA ILE A 4 -0.10 -2.78 3.80
C ILE A 4 0.61 -4.14 3.80
N GLY A 5 0.54 -4.90 4.89
CA GLY A 5 1.19 -6.21 4.96
C GLY A 5 0.67 -7.19 3.90
N ALA A 6 -0.65 -7.20 3.66
CA ALA A 6 -1.26 -8.05 2.65
C ALA A 6 -0.94 -7.55 1.22
N ILE A 7 -0.97 -6.23 1.01
CA ILE A 7 -0.65 -5.61 -0.28
C ILE A 7 0.81 -5.86 -0.66
N TRP A 8 1.74 -5.71 0.30
CA TRP A 8 3.16 -5.97 0.10
C TRP A 8 3.44 -7.44 -0.20
N ALA A 9 2.76 -8.37 0.50
CA ALA A 9 2.84 -9.79 0.16
C ALA A 9 2.39 -10.06 -1.29
N GLY A 10 1.32 -9.38 -1.75
CA GLY A 10 0.88 -9.42 -3.14
C GLY A 10 1.92 -8.86 -4.12
N ALA A 11 2.57 -7.73 -3.78
CA ALA A 11 3.64 -7.17 -4.60
C ALA A 11 4.84 -8.11 -4.71
N MET A 12 5.28 -8.72 -3.61
CA MET A 12 6.36 -9.72 -3.63
C MET A 12 5.98 -10.96 -4.47
N MET A 13 4.72 -11.38 -4.43
CA MET A 13 4.22 -12.46 -5.31
C MET A 13 4.31 -12.05 -6.79
N LEU A 14 3.90 -10.83 -7.14
CA LEU A 14 4.00 -10.33 -8.51
C LEU A 14 5.45 -10.28 -9.00
N GLN A 15 6.38 -9.83 -8.15
CA GLN A 15 7.81 -9.86 -8.42
C GLN A 15 8.30 -11.30 -8.67
N HIS A 16 7.90 -12.25 -7.82
CA HIS A 16 8.26 -13.66 -7.98
C HIS A 16 7.74 -14.27 -9.29
N LEU A 17 6.57 -13.81 -9.76
CA LEU A 17 5.97 -14.23 -11.04
C LEU A 17 6.59 -13.51 -12.27
N GLY A 18 7.56 -12.62 -12.07
CA GLY A 18 8.23 -11.87 -13.13
C GLY A 18 7.56 -10.53 -13.50
N TYR A 19 6.51 -10.13 -12.79
CA TYR A 19 5.82 -8.86 -12.98
C TYR A 19 6.47 -7.72 -12.17
N ASN A 20 7.75 -7.43 -12.45
CA ASN A 20 8.51 -6.41 -11.72
C ASN A 20 7.89 -5.01 -11.82
N ASN A 21 7.36 -4.63 -12.99
CA ASN A 21 6.71 -3.32 -13.16
C ASN A 21 5.50 -3.17 -12.23
N ALA A 22 4.69 -4.23 -12.07
CA ALA A 22 3.52 -4.19 -11.19
C ALA A 22 3.94 -4.15 -9.71
N HIS A 23 4.99 -4.88 -9.35
CA HIS A 23 5.61 -4.77 -8.02
C HIS A 23 6.05 -3.32 -7.73
N ASP A 24 6.79 -2.71 -8.66
CA ASP A 24 7.35 -1.37 -8.47
C ASP A 24 6.26 -0.31 -8.38
N MET A 25 5.19 -0.43 -9.18
CA MET A 25 4.00 0.43 -9.07
C MET A 25 3.35 0.34 -7.69
N ILE A 26 3.14 -0.88 -7.17
CA ILE A 26 2.53 -1.07 -5.86
C ILE A 26 3.44 -0.51 -4.75
N MET A 27 4.75 -0.74 -4.82
CA MET A 27 5.70 -0.22 -3.83
C MET A 27 5.73 1.31 -3.82
N ASN A 28 5.73 1.93 -5.00
CA ASN A 28 5.67 3.39 -5.13
C ASN A 28 4.35 3.95 -4.59
N ALA A 29 3.21 3.31 -4.89
CA ALA A 29 1.90 3.70 -4.37
C ALA A 29 1.86 3.66 -2.83
N ILE A 30 2.39 2.59 -2.22
CA ILE A 30 2.53 2.48 -0.77
C ILE A 30 3.40 3.64 -0.23
N GLU A 31 4.57 3.89 -0.83
CA GLU A 31 5.43 5.00 -0.39
C GLU A 31 4.75 6.37 -0.48
N THR A 32 4.02 6.65 -1.57
CA THR A 32 3.31 7.92 -1.76
C THR A 32 2.26 8.13 -0.68
N VAL A 33 1.44 7.12 -0.40
CA VAL A 33 0.40 7.21 0.64
C VAL A 33 1.01 7.32 2.04
N LEU A 34 2.10 6.59 2.31
CA LEU A 34 2.82 6.72 3.58
C LEU A 34 3.42 8.12 3.77
N ARG A 35 3.91 8.76 2.70
CA ARG A 35 4.42 10.15 2.74
C ARG A 35 3.32 11.18 2.94
N SER A 36 2.11 10.93 2.40
CA SER A 36 0.92 11.78 2.63
C SER A 36 0.54 11.83 4.11
N GLY A 37 0.55 10.67 4.78
CA GLY A 37 0.28 10.57 6.22
C GLY A 37 -1.19 10.80 6.63
N MET A 38 -2.08 11.13 5.68
CA MET A 38 -3.48 11.48 5.96
C MET A 38 -4.36 10.25 6.20
N GLU A 39 -4.11 9.15 5.50
CA GLU A 39 -4.92 7.92 5.48
C GLU A 39 -4.35 6.80 6.36
N LEU A 40 -3.28 7.09 7.10
CA LEU A 40 -2.62 6.11 7.96
C LEU A 40 -3.58 5.56 9.01
N THR A 41 -3.55 4.24 9.21
CA THR A 41 -4.35 3.59 10.24
C THR A 41 -3.82 3.92 11.64
N PRO A 42 -4.61 3.73 12.71
CA PRO A 42 -4.23 4.16 14.07
C PRO A 42 -2.96 3.48 14.60
N ASP A 43 -2.68 2.27 14.13
CA ASP A 43 -1.46 1.52 14.45
C ASP A 43 -0.19 2.11 13.82
N MET A 44 -0.33 2.98 12.82
CA MET A 44 0.74 3.75 12.20
C MET A 44 0.76 5.23 12.64
N GLY A 45 -0.04 5.59 13.66
CA GLY A 45 -0.11 6.95 14.20
C GLY A 45 -1.05 7.90 13.44
N GLY A 46 -1.85 7.39 12.50
CA GLY A 46 -2.86 8.18 11.79
C GLY A 46 -4.26 8.08 12.37
N LYS A 47 -5.23 8.62 11.63
CA LYS A 47 -6.67 8.61 11.99
C LYS A 47 -7.55 7.87 10.97
N GLY A 48 -6.95 7.31 9.91
CA GLY A 48 -7.63 6.60 8.85
C GLY A 48 -8.10 5.21 9.27
N ASN A 49 -8.87 4.55 8.41
CA ASN A 49 -9.28 3.16 8.57
C ASN A 49 -8.64 2.28 7.49
N THR A 50 -8.77 0.95 7.65
CA THR A 50 -8.21 -0.04 6.73
C THR A 50 -8.66 0.16 5.28
N GLU A 51 -9.93 0.53 5.09
CA GLU A 51 -10.55 0.64 3.77
C GLU A 51 -10.09 1.90 3.04
N ASP A 52 -10.03 3.02 3.74
CA ASP A 52 -9.54 4.29 3.22
C ASP A 52 -8.06 4.18 2.83
N LEU A 53 -7.24 3.53 3.66
CA LEU A 53 -5.84 3.27 3.34
C LEU A 53 -5.69 2.37 2.10
N GLY A 54 -6.52 1.33 1.98
CA GLY A 54 -6.53 0.47 0.80
C GLY A 54 -6.97 1.20 -0.48
N LYS A 55 -7.99 2.06 -0.39
CA LYS A 55 -8.46 2.89 -1.51
C LYS A 55 -7.42 3.93 -1.94
N ALA A 56 -6.75 4.56 -0.98
CA ALA A 56 -5.68 5.51 -1.24
C ALA A 56 -4.53 4.85 -2.01
N ILE A 57 -4.09 3.66 -1.58
CA ILE A 57 -3.03 2.92 -2.28
C ILE A 57 -3.50 2.52 -3.68
N ALA A 58 -4.74 2.04 -3.84
CA ALA A 58 -5.27 1.66 -5.15
C ALA A 58 -5.44 2.84 -6.11
N ALA A 59 -5.64 4.05 -5.61
CA ALA A 59 -5.75 5.26 -6.44
C ALA A 59 -4.39 5.75 -6.97
N GLU A 60 -3.28 5.28 -6.39
CA GLU A 60 -1.91 5.66 -6.75
C GLU A 60 -1.21 4.62 -7.66
N ILE A 61 -1.90 3.54 -8.04
CA ILE A 61 -1.45 2.52 -9.01
C ILE A 61 -1.98 2.85 -10.39
#